data_AF-A0A345QZT3-F1
#
_entry.id   AF-A0A345QZT3-F1
#
_cell.length_a   1.000
_cell.length_b   1.000
_cell.length_c   1.000
_cell.angle_alpha   90.00
_cell.angle_beta   90.00
_cell.angle_gamma   90.00
#
_symmetry.space_group_name_H-M   'P 1'
#
loop_
_entity.id
_entity.type
_entity.pdbx_description
1 polymer ?
#
loop_
_entity_poly.entity_id
_entity_poly.type
_entity_poly.pdbx_seq_one_letter_code
_entity_poly.pdbx_strand_id
1 'polypeptide(L)'
;MNSLEQGEWLRLITGSFISHDADMLVRQLMLAAFAIGWFEWRNGALRTFVMFFALDVFGTLLLMFGLIVFIGFFNFSDFAGLPNTYDVGMSAGGFGLIGASLYYLSWRKWAMTAGVMTLVVKAALFPEPIADLAHLMMLPTGFLAEALISRALVKFAG
;
A
#
# COMPACT_ATOMS: atom_id res chain seq x y z
N MET A 1 12.27 -7.23 19.17
CA MET A 1 13.09 -6.09 18.72
C MET A 1 12.88 -5.96 17.24
N ASN A 2 12.41 -4.80 16.80
CA ASN A 2 12.06 -4.60 15.39
C ASN A 2 13.33 -4.38 14.57
N SER A 3 13.31 -4.77 13.30
CA SER A 3 14.45 -4.69 12.36
C SER A 3 15.11 -3.29 12.32
N LEU A 4 14.34 -2.23 12.58
CA LEU A 4 14.83 -0.85 12.64
C LEU A 4 15.67 -0.55 13.89
N GLU A 5 15.32 -1.14 15.04
CA GLU A 5 16.11 -1.02 16.28
C GLU A 5 17.45 -1.77 16.15
N GLN A 6 17.51 -2.74 15.24
CA GLN A 6 18.70 -3.52 14.91
C GLN A 6 19.54 -2.90 13.78
N GLY A 7 19.13 -1.75 13.24
CA GLY A 7 19.83 -1.07 12.15
C GLY A 7 19.64 -1.71 10.77
N GLU A 8 18.70 -2.64 10.61
CA GLU A 8 18.40 -3.34 9.36
C GLU A 8 17.47 -2.52 8.44
N TRP A 9 17.82 -1.25 8.21
CA TRP A 9 17.04 -0.32 7.38
C TRP A 9 16.79 -0.84 5.96
N LEU A 10 17.72 -1.66 5.43
CA LEU A 10 17.59 -2.30 4.12
C LEU A 10 16.40 -3.27 4.04
N ARG A 11 15.92 -3.85 5.16
CA ARG A 11 14.71 -4.70 5.16
C ARG A 11 13.43 -3.93 4.82
N LEU A 12 13.40 -2.61 5.02
CA LEU A 12 12.28 -1.78 4.54
C LEU A 12 12.19 -1.75 3.02
N ILE A 13 13.33 -1.94 2.34
CA ILE A 13 13.42 -1.89 0.88
C ILE A 13 13.35 -3.31 0.31
N THR A 14 14.11 -4.25 0.88
CA THR A 14 14.18 -5.63 0.36
C THR A 14 12.96 -6.45 0.74
N GLY A 15 12.30 -6.14 1.86
CA GLY A 15 11.04 -6.77 2.26
C GLY A 15 9.91 -6.53 1.26
N SER A 16 9.96 -5.45 0.47
CA SER A 16 8.99 -5.21 -0.60
C SER A 16 9.07 -6.23 -1.75
N PHE A 17 10.22 -6.89 -1.93
CA PHE A 17 10.49 -7.77 -3.08
C PHE A 17 10.56 -9.25 -2.74
N ILE A 18 10.53 -9.62 -1.46
CA ILE A 18 10.71 -11.02 -1.02
C ILE A 18 9.36 -11.54 -0.53
N SER A 19 8.82 -12.53 -1.25
CA SER A 19 7.63 -13.27 -0.83
C SER A 19 7.98 -14.40 0.14
N HIS A 20 7.14 -14.62 1.14
CA HIS A 20 7.30 -15.72 2.09
C HIS A 20 6.90 -17.08 1.48
N ASP A 21 5.87 -17.10 0.64
CA ASP A 21 5.30 -18.33 0.05
C ASP A 21 4.94 -18.17 -1.44
N ALA A 22 4.82 -19.29 -2.17
CA ALA A 22 4.53 -19.30 -3.60
C ALA A 22 3.16 -18.68 -3.96
N ASP A 23 2.15 -18.86 -3.10
CA ASP A 23 0.83 -18.26 -3.27
C ASP A 23 0.87 -16.73 -3.14
N MET A 24 1.66 -16.22 -2.19
CA MET A 24 1.93 -14.79 -2.02
C MET A 24 2.66 -14.22 -3.24
N LEU A 25 3.64 -14.94 -3.79
CA LEU A 25 4.35 -14.53 -5.01
C LEU A 25 3.40 -14.40 -6.21
N VAL A 26 2.50 -15.36 -6.42
CA VAL A 26 1.52 -15.28 -7.52
C VAL A 26 0.61 -14.07 -7.36
N ARG A 27 0.09 -13.82 -6.16
CA ARG A 27 -0.72 -12.62 -5.89
C ARG A 27 0.06 -11.34 -6.11
N GLN A 28 1.32 -11.29 -5.72
CA GLN A 28 2.19 -10.13 -5.97
C GLN A 28 2.47 -9.94 -7.47
N LEU A 29 2.72 -11.00 -8.23
CA LEU A 29 2.91 -10.91 -9.68
C LEU A 29 1.64 -10.44 -10.40
N MET A 30 0.47 -10.94 -10.01
CA MET A 30 -0.81 -10.45 -10.55
C MET A 30 -1.03 -8.98 -10.18
N LEU A 31 -0.82 -8.62 -8.92
CA LEU A 31 -0.94 -7.23 -8.46
C LEU A 31 0.03 -6.31 -9.20
N ALA A 32 1.29 -6.74 -9.40
CA ALA A 32 2.28 -6.01 -10.17
C ALA A 32 1.82 -5.83 -11.61
N ALA A 33 1.46 -6.91 -12.31
CA ALA A 33 1.03 -6.85 -13.70
C ALA A 33 -0.15 -5.90 -13.90
N PHE A 34 -1.15 -5.96 -13.01
CA PHE A 34 -2.35 -5.13 -13.15
C PHE A 34 -2.18 -3.71 -12.60
N ALA A 35 -1.64 -3.53 -11.40
CA ALA A 35 -1.53 -2.21 -10.78
C ALA A 35 -0.36 -1.39 -11.35
N ILE A 36 0.84 -1.99 -11.43
CA ILE A 36 2.02 -1.33 -11.97
C ILE A 36 1.85 -1.16 -13.48
N GLY A 37 1.52 -2.23 -14.21
CA GLY A 37 1.41 -2.18 -15.67
C GLY A 37 0.35 -1.19 -16.16
N TRP A 38 -0.82 -1.14 -15.53
CA TRP A 38 -1.88 -0.20 -15.93
C TRP A 38 -1.52 1.26 -15.65
N PHE A 39 -0.88 1.54 -14.51
CA PHE A 39 -0.46 2.88 -14.16
C PHE A 39 0.70 3.35 -15.05
N GLU A 40 1.68 2.46 -15.29
CA GLU A 40 2.82 2.68 -16.19
C GLU A 40 2.38 3.01 -17.60
N TRP A 41 1.41 2.27 -18.14
CA TRP A 41 0.93 2.52 -19.49
C TRP A 41 0.37 3.94 -19.69
N ARG A 42 -0.17 4.56 -18.63
CA ARG A 42 -0.67 5.95 -18.69
C ARG A 42 0.37 7.01 -18.35
N ASN A 43 1.26 6.71 -17.42
CA ASN A 43 2.07 7.72 -16.73
C ASN A 43 3.58 7.58 -16.97
N GLY A 44 3.99 6.52 -17.66
CA GLY A 44 5.38 6.19 -17.91
C GLY A 44 6.06 5.47 -16.73
N ALA A 45 7.18 4.84 -17.04
CA ALA A 45 7.95 4.01 -16.11
C ALA A 45 8.44 4.78 -14.88
N LEU A 46 9.05 5.96 -15.08
CA LEU A 46 9.66 6.73 -14.00
C LEU A 46 8.63 7.19 -12.96
N ARG A 47 7.50 7.73 -13.40
CA ARG A 47 6.44 8.19 -12.49
C ARG A 47 5.83 7.02 -11.73
N THR A 48 5.66 5.88 -12.40
CA THR A 48 5.14 4.65 -11.78
C THR A 48 6.09 4.13 -10.72
N PHE A 49 7.38 4.06 -11.03
CA PHE A 49 8.42 3.66 -10.09
C PHE A 49 8.41 4.54 -8.83
N VAL A 50 8.46 5.88 -9.02
CA VAL A 50 8.46 6.83 -7.91
C VAL A 50 7.17 6.71 -7.08
N MET A 51 6.01 6.64 -7.73
CA MET A 51 4.72 6.55 -7.05
C MET A 51 4.57 5.24 -6.28
N PHE A 52 4.96 4.12 -6.90
CA PHE A 52 4.97 2.81 -6.26
C PHE A 52 5.82 2.82 -5.00
N PHE A 53 7.10 3.21 -5.12
CA PHE A 53 8.03 3.23 -3.99
C PHE A 53 7.60 4.21 -2.91
N ALA A 54 7.14 5.41 -3.28
CA ALA A 54 6.70 6.39 -2.30
C ALA A 54 5.50 5.88 -1.50
N LEU A 55 4.52 5.25 -2.16
CA LEU A 55 3.35 4.67 -1.50
C LEU A 55 3.72 3.44 -0.67
N ASP A 56 4.61 2.59 -1.16
CA ASP A 56 5.04 1.38 -0.44
C ASP A 56 5.82 1.71 0.84
N VAL A 57 6.81 2.61 0.74
CA VAL A 57 7.58 3.10 1.88
C VAL A 57 6.69 3.87 2.84
N PHE A 58 5.84 4.77 2.34
CA PHE A 58 4.94 5.53 3.20
C PHE A 58 3.94 4.63 3.92
N GLY A 59 3.34 3.66 3.22
CA GLY A 59 2.42 2.69 3.80
C GLY A 59 3.07 1.84 4.87
N THR A 60 4.29 1.37 4.61
CA THR A 60 5.09 0.59 5.57
C THR A 60 5.42 1.42 6.80
N LEU A 61 5.92 2.65 6.62
CA LEU A 61 6.23 3.55 7.74
C LEU A 61 4.99 3.93 8.55
N LEU A 62 3.87 4.18 7.88
CA LEU A 62 2.61 4.53 8.54
C LEU A 62 2.06 3.35 9.35
N LEU A 63 2.19 2.12 8.84
CA LEU A 63 1.84 0.93 9.60
C LEU A 63 2.77 0.72 10.79
N MET A 64 4.09 0.81 10.58
CA MET A 64 5.05 0.61 11.65
C MET A 64 4.88 1.70 12.72
N PHE A 65 5.02 2.97 12.39
CA PHE A 65 4.97 4.03 13.39
C PHE A 65 3.56 4.40 13.81
N GLY A 66 2.55 4.30 12.94
CA GLY A 66 1.17 4.64 13.29
C GLY A 66 0.52 3.56 14.14
N LEU A 67 0.48 2.31 13.65
CA LEU A 67 -0.25 1.23 14.32
C LEU A 67 0.49 0.74 15.58
N ILE A 68 1.81 0.55 15.53
CA ILE A 68 2.56 0.05 16.69
C ILE A 68 2.52 1.07 17.84
N VAL A 69 2.76 2.35 17.55
CA VAL A 69 2.76 3.40 18.59
C VAL A 69 1.35 3.57 19.15
N PHE A 70 0.32 3.53 18.31
CA PHE A 70 -1.07 3.59 18.76
C PHE A 70 -1.43 2.41 19.67
N ILE A 71 -1.13 1.18 19.27
CA ILE A 71 -1.40 -0.02 20.09
C ILE A 71 -0.63 0.03 21.42
N GLY A 72 0.65 0.43 21.38
CA GLY A 72 1.48 0.58 22.57
C GLY A 72 0.99 1.67 23.52
N PHE A 73 0.46 2.78 23.00
CA PHE A 73 -0.10 3.86 23.81
C PHE A 73 -1.38 3.44 24.55
N PHE A 74 -2.23 2.63 23.92
CA PHE A 74 -3.51 2.20 24.49
C PHE A 74 -3.45 0.86 25.26
N ASN A 75 -2.28 0.24 25.41
CA ASN A 75 -2.07 -1.02 26.14
C ASN A 75 -3.04 -2.15 25.72
N PHE A 76 -3.33 -2.27 24.42
CA PHE A 76 -4.11 -3.40 23.93
C PHE A 76 -3.27 -4.69 24.01
N SER A 77 -3.42 -5.43 25.12
CA SER A 77 -2.65 -6.65 25.44
C SER A 77 -2.82 -7.78 24.43
N ASP A 78 -3.93 -7.80 23.68
CA ASP A 78 -4.25 -8.84 22.71
C ASP A 78 -3.37 -8.78 21.44
N PHE A 79 -2.56 -7.73 21.27
CA PHE A 79 -1.72 -7.50 20.10
C PHE A 79 -0.20 -7.66 20.37
N ALA A 80 0.18 -8.18 21.53
CA ALA A 80 1.57 -8.32 21.95
C ALA A 80 2.46 -9.18 21.02
N GLY A 81 1.88 -9.97 20.10
CA GLY A 81 2.59 -10.80 19.11
C GLY A 81 2.75 -10.17 17.72
N LEU A 82 2.07 -9.05 17.43
CA LEU A 82 2.12 -8.38 16.12
C LEU A 82 3.53 -7.92 15.65
N PRO A 83 4.49 -7.57 16.54
CA PRO A 83 5.81 -7.12 16.11
C PRO A 83 6.68 -8.17 15.39
N ASN A 84 6.28 -9.45 15.39
CA ASN A 84 7.03 -10.48 14.65
C ASN A 84 6.35 -10.89 13.33
N THR A 85 5.16 -10.35 13.06
CA THR A 85 4.37 -10.56 11.84
C THR A 85 4.45 -9.35 10.90
N TYR A 86 5.59 -8.65 10.84
CA TYR A 86 5.84 -7.67 9.78
C TYR A 86 5.99 -8.41 8.45
N ASP A 87 4.85 -8.81 7.91
CA ASP A 87 4.70 -9.35 6.57
C ASP A 87 4.88 -8.18 5.61
N VAL A 88 6.16 -7.90 5.39
CA VAL A 88 6.68 -6.99 4.38
C VAL A 88 6.25 -7.52 3.02
N GLY A 89 5.56 -6.68 2.26
CA GLY A 89 5.19 -7.03 0.91
C GLY A 89 4.78 -5.80 0.13
N MET A 90 5.23 -5.77 -1.13
CA MET A 90 4.87 -4.89 -2.26
C MET A 90 3.43 -4.35 -2.29
N SER A 91 2.52 -5.01 -1.58
CA SER A 91 1.09 -4.81 -1.64
C SER A 91 0.65 -3.41 -1.23
N ALA A 92 1.33 -2.75 -0.27
CA ALA A 92 0.97 -1.38 0.11
C ALA A 92 1.13 -0.42 -1.07
N GLY A 93 2.28 -0.45 -1.75
CA GLY A 93 2.51 0.29 -2.98
C GLY A 93 1.56 -0.12 -4.11
N GLY A 94 1.28 -1.41 -4.24
CA GLY A 94 0.36 -1.95 -5.26
C GLY A 94 -1.08 -1.44 -5.09
N PHE A 95 -1.65 -1.51 -3.88
CA PHE A 95 -2.98 -0.95 -3.57
C PHE A 95 -3.00 0.57 -3.71
N GLY A 96 -1.91 1.24 -3.34
CA GLY A 96 -1.70 2.65 -3.65
C GLY A 96 -1.82 2.94 -5.16
N LEU A 97 -1.15 2.17 -6.01
CA LEU A 97 -1.25 2.31 -7.45
C LEU A 97 -2.62 1.96 -8.02
N ILE A 98 -3.33 0.98 -7.44
CA ILE A 98 -4.74 0.73 -7.80
C ILE A 98 -5.53 2.01 -7.54
N GLY A 99 -5.43 2.58 -6.34
CA GLY A 99 -6.10 3.82 -5.97
C GLY A 99 -5.79 4.98 -6.92
N ALA A 100 -4.49 5.19 -7.21
CA ALA A 100 -4.04 6.19 -8.18
C ALA A 100 -4.65 5.96 -9.56
N SER A 101 -4.72 4.70 -10.01
CA SER A 101 -5.30 4.32 -11.29
C SER A 101 -6.81 4.61 -11.37
N LEU A 102 -7.55 4.45 -10.27
CA LEU A 102 -8.99 4.75 -10.23
C LEU A 102 -9.29 6.22 -10.50
N TYR A 103 -8.34 7.14 -10.24
CA TYR A 103 -8.50 8.57 -10.49
C TYR A 103 -8.86 8.91 -11.95
N TYR A 104 -8.34 8.12 -12.89
CA TYR A 104 -8.55 8.31 -14.33
C TYR A 104 -9.89 7.79 -14.85
N LEU A 105 -10.68 7.12 -14.03
CA LEU A 105 -11.99 6.61 -14.42
C LEU A 105 -13.04 7.72 -14.38
N SER A 106 -13.93 7.77 -15.38
CA SER A 106 -15.09 8.70 -15.38
C SER A 106 -16.03 8.46 -14.18
N TRP A 107 -16.08 7.22 -13.70
CA TRP A 107 -16.90 6.72 -12.60
C TRP A 107 -16.09 6.48 -11.31
N ARG A 108 -14.95 7.17 -11.18
CA ARG A 108 -13.96 7.02 -10.11
C ARG A 108 -14.49 6.98 -8.68
N LYS A 109 -15.55 7.72 -8.36
CA LYS A 109 -16.15 7.72 -7.01
C LYS A 109 -16.74 6.34 -6.69
N TRP A 110 -17.48 5.76 -7.64
CA TRP A 110 -18.06 4.43 -7.52
C TRP A 110 -17.00 3.34 -7.51
N ALA A 111 -15.98 3.48 -8.37
CA ALA A 111 -14.85 2.54 -8.38
C ALA A 111 -14.07 2.56 -7.06
N MET A 112 -13.87 3.73 -6.46
CA MET A 112 -13.25 3.87 -5.14
C MET A 112 -14.11 3.22 -4.05
N THR A 113 -15.42 3.51 -4.02
CA THR A 113 -16.34 2.86 -3.06
C THR A 113 -16.32 1.35 -3.22
N ALA A 114 -16.38 0.82 -4.45
CA ALA A 114 -16.32 -0.60 -4.71
C ALA A 114 -14.98 -1.21 -4.25
N GLY A 115 -13.85 -0.53 -4.49
CA GLY A 115 -12.53 -0.96 -4.03
C GLY A 115 -12.44 -1.03 -2.51
N VAL A 116 -12.89 0.01 -1.80
CA VAL A 116 -12.94 0.03 -0.33
C VAL A 116 -13.85 -1.08 0.20
N MET A 117 -15.05 -1.23 -0.35
CA MET A 117 -15.99 -2.27 0.08
C MET A 117 -15.45 -3.67 -0.15
N THR A 118 -14.72 -3.90 -1.25
CA THR A 118 -14.05 -5.17 -1.53
C THR A 118 -13.01 -5.49 -0.45
N LEU A 119 -12.23 -4.49 -0.03
CA LEU A 119 -11.27 -4.65 1.06
C LEU A 119 -11.93 -4.92 2.41
N VAL A 120 -13.05 -4.23 2.71
CA VAL A 120 -13.83 -4.49 3.94
C VAL A 120 -14.37 -5.91 3.95
N VAL A 121 -14.96 -6.37 2.84
CA VAL A 121 -15.47 -7.74 2.71
C VAL A 121 -14.32 -8.75 2.80
N LYS A 122 -13.18 -8.51 2.14
CA LYS A 122 -11.98 -9.34 2.27
C LYS A 122 -11.56 -9.45 3.72
N ALA A 123 -11.43 -8.33 4.44
CA ALA A 123 -11.00 -8.30 5.84
C ALA A 123 -11.97 -9.05 6.76
N ALA A 124 -13.28 -9.03 6.45
CA ALA A 124 -14.28 -9.77 7.21
C ALA A 124 -14.23 -11.29 6.97
N LEU A 125 -13.86 -11.73 5.76
CA LEU A 125 -13.81 -13.16 5.39
C LEU A 125 -12.45 -13.81 5.68
N PHE A 126 -11.36 -13.07 5.47
CA PHE A 126 -9.98 -13.53 5.58
C PHE A 126 -9.15 -12.46 6.32
N PRO A 127 -9.30 -12.38 7.65
CA PRO A 127 -8.72 -11.31 8.44
C PRO A 127 -7.20 -11.41 8.50
N GLU A 128 -6.54 -10.38 7.99
CA GLU A 128 -5.10 -10.15 8.06
C GLU A 128 -4.87 -8.70 8.55
N PRO A 129 -5.05 -8.42 9.85
CA PRO A 129 -5.28 -7.06 10.35
C PRO A 129 -4.24 -6.03 9.90
N ILE A 130 -2.96 -6.41 9.85
CA ILE A 130 -1.87 -5.52 9.40
C ILE A 130 -2.01 -5.21 7.90
N ALA A 131 -2.17 -6.24 7.07
CA ALA A 131 -2.30 -6.10 5.61
C ALA A 131 -3.60 -5.38 5.24
N ASP A 132 -4.71 -5.73 5.89
CA ASP A 132 -6.03 -5.12 5.65
C ASP A 132 -6.02 -3.62 5.95
N LEU A 133 -5.39 -3.21 7.07
CA LEU A 133 -5.19 -1.80 7.39
C LEU A 133 -4.29 -1.13 6.35
N ALA A 134 -3.20 -1.77 5.92
CA ALA A 134 -2.33 -1.28 4.85
C ALA A 134 -3.15 -0.95 3.59
N HIS A 135 -3.93 -1.92 3.13
CA HIS A 135 -4.66 -1.84 1.87
C HIS A 135 -5.78 -0.80 1.95
N LEU A 136 -6.54 -0.79 3.06
CA LEU A 136 -7.61 0.18 3.29
C LEU A 136 -7.09 1.62 3.38
N MET A 137 -5.89 1.83 3.91
CA MET A 137 -5.27 3.15 3.98
C MET A 137 -4.63 3.54 2.64
N MET A 138 -3.99 2.61 1.94
CA MET A 138 -3.20 2.93 0.77
C MET A 138 -4.02 3.18 -0.48
N LEU A 139 -5.13 2.45 -0.65
CA LEU A 139 -6.06 2.67 -1.76
C LEU A 139 -6.55 4.14 -1.86
N PRO A 140 -7.15 4.76 -0.82
CA PRO A 140 -7.54 6.17 -0.89
C PRO A 140 -6.34 7.11 -0.96
N THR A 141 -5.21 6.77 -0.32
CA THR A 141 -4.01 7.62 -0.32
C THR A 141 -3.43 7.76 -1.72
N GLY A 142 -3.30 6.67 -2.47
CA GLY A 142 -2.81 6.71 -3.85
C GLY A 142 -3.74 7.52 -4.77
N PHE A 143 -5.06 7.41 -4.59
CA PHE A 143 -6.03 8.23 -5.31
C PHE A 143 -5.87 9.72 -5.04
N LEU A 144 -5.72 10.10 -3.77
CA LEU A 144 -5.52 11.49 -3.37
C LEU A 144 -4.18 12.04 -3.86
N ALA A 145 -3.11 11.26 -3.71
CA ALA A 145 -1.78 11.61 -4.21
C ALA A 145 -1.82 11.86 -5.72
N GLU A 146 -2.49 10.97 -6.48
CA GLU A 146 -2.63 11.13 -7.92
C GLU A 146 -3.47 12.37 -8.30
N ALA A 147 -4.54 12.65 -7.57
CA ALA A 147 -5.34 13.84 -7.75
C ALA A 147 -4.51 15.12 -7.51
N LEU A 148 -3.65 15.15 -6.49
CA LEU A 148 -2.78 16.28 -6.17
C LEU A 148 -1.70 16.48 -7.25
N ILE A 149 -1.01 15.41 -7.65
CA ILE A 149 0.05 15.46 -8.66
C ILE A 149 -0.53 15.88 -10.01
N SER A 150 -1.63 15.27 -10.44
CA SER A 150 -2.29 15.63 -11.71
C SER A 150 -2.72 17.10 -11.73
N ARG A 151 -3.23 17.65 -10.62
CA ARG A 151 -3.55 19.09 -10.51
C ARG A 151 -2.32 19.97 -10.59
N ALA A 152 -1.23 19.57 -9.94
CA ALA A 152 0.03 20.31 -9.97
C ALA A 152 0.61 20.35 -11.39
N LEU A 153 0.65 19.21 -12.08
CA LEU A 153 1.17 19.12 -13.46
C LEU A 153 0.37 20.00 -14.43
N VAL A 154 -0.97 20.06 -14.31
CA VAL A 154 -1.79 20.99 -15.11
C VAL A 154 -1.46 22.45 -14.80
N LYS A 155 -1.24 22.79 -13.53
CA LYS A 155 -0.92 24.16 -13.12
C LYS A 155 0.42 24.66 -13.65
N PHE A 156 1.41 23.79 -13.81
CA PHE A 156 2.75 24.16 -14.32
C PHE A 156 2.87 24.07 -15.85
N ALA A 157 1.85 23.54 -16.54
CA ALA A 157 1.83 23.40 -17.99
C ALA A 157 1.06 24.52 -18.73
N GLY A 158 0.47 25.47 -18.00
CA GLY A 158 -0.19 26.67 -18.53
C GLY A 158 0.50 27.94 -18.07
#